data_AF-G5R815-F1
#
_entry.id   AF-G5R815-F1
#
_cell.length_a   1.000
_cell.length_b   1.000
_cell.length_c   1.000
_cell.angle_alpha   90.00
_cell.angle_beta   90.00
_cell.angle_gamma   90.00
#
_symmetry.space_group_name_H-M   'P 1'
#
loop_
_entity.id
_entity.type
_entity.pdbx_description
1 polymer ?
#
loop_
_entity_poly.entity_id
_entity_poly.type
_entity_poly.pdbx_seq_one_letter_code
_entity_poly.pdbx_strand_id
1 'polypeptide(L)' 'MEKIAALMDKPVKLASHREFTSWRAELDGKAVIVCSTGIGGPSTSIAVEELAQLGIRTFLRIGTTGAIQPHINVGDV' A
#
# COMPACT_ATOMS: atom_id res chain seq x y z
N MET A 1 -7.47 -1.90 0.04
CA MET A 1 -6.57 -2.35 -1.03
C MET A 1 -7.30 -2.44 -2.36
N GLU A 2 -8.43 -3.16 -2.42
CA GLU A 2 -9.31 -3.19 -3.60
C GLU A 2 -9.63 -1.79 -4.16
N LYS A 3 -10.02 -0.82 -3.32
CA LYS A 3 -10.28 0.57 -3.73
C LYS A 3 -9.13 1.23 -4.48
N ILE A 4 -7.87 0.92 -4.15
CA ILE A 4 -6.70 1.48 -4.83
C ILE A 4 -6.42 0.69 -6.11
N ALA A 5 -6.47 -0.65 -6.04
CA ALA A 5 -6.24 -1.51 -7.19
C ALA A 5 -7.27 -1.26 -8.32
N ALA A 6 -8.53 -0.99 -7.98
CA ALA A 6 -9.59 -0.69 -8.93
C ALA A 6 -9.43 0.64 -9.71
N LEU A 7 -8.48 1.50 -9.31
CA LEU A 7 -8.13 2.73 -10.02
C LEU A 7 -7.06 2.50 -11.10
N MET A 8 -6.58 1.26 -11.23
CA MET A 8 -5.52 0.84 -12.15
C MET A 8 -6.05 -0.22 -13.13
N ASP A 9 -5.24 -0.55 -14.13
CA ASP A 9 -5.60 -1.55 -15.13
C ASP A 9 -5.44 -2.98 -14.59
N LYS A 10 -6.30 -3.89 -15.06
CA LYS A 10 -6.24 -5.35 -14.78
C LYS A 10 -6.02 -5.72 -13.29
N PRO A 11 -6.85 -5.22 -12.35
CA PRO A 11 -6.71 -5.56 -10.95
C PRO A 11 -7.01 -7.04 -10.69
N VAL A 12 -6.10 -7.72 -10.00
CA VAL A 12 -6.22 -9.12 -9.59
C VAL A 12 -5.88 -9.26 -8.11
N LYS A 13 -6.83 -9.77 -7.32
CA LYS A 13 -6.58 -10.12 -5.92
C LYS A 13 -5.63 -11.31 -5.87
N LEU A 14 -4.56 -11.20 -5.08
CA LEU A 14 -3.56 -12.26 -4.94
C LEU A 14 -3.82 -13.08 -3.68
N ALA A 15 -3.79 -12.43 -2.51
CA ALA A 15 -3.93 -13.11 -1.24
C ALA A 15 -4.55 -12.20 -0.16
N SER A 16 -5.01 -12.82 0.91
CA SER A 16 -5.43 -12.12 2.13
C SER A 16 -5.14 -13.00 3.34
N HIS A 17 -4.07 -12.70 4.06
CA HIS A 17 -3.68 -13.40 5.27
C HIS A 17 -3.39 -12.40 6.39
N ARG A 18 -4.10 -12.55 7.51
CA ARG A 18 -4.05 -11.59 8.63
C ARG A 18 -4.34 -10.16 8.13
N GLU A 19 -3.51 -9.17 8.48
CA GLU A 19 -3.63 -7.78 8.03
C GLU A 19 -3.11 -7.51 6.60
N PHE A 20 -2.55 -8.52 5.92
CA PHE A 20 -1.93 -8.37 4.60
C PHE A 20 -2.88 -8.84 3.49
N THR A 21 -3.53 -7.89 2.83
CA THR A 21 -4.31 -8.08 1.61
C THR A 21 -3.51 -7.52 0.44
N SER A 22 -3.18 -8.36 -0.54
CA SER A 22 -2.36 -7.99 -1.70
C SER A 22 -3.14 -8.10 -3.01
N TRP A 23 -2.89 -7.15 -3.89
CA TRP A 23 -3.43 -7.07 -5.24
C TRP A 23 -2.30 -6.75 -6.22
N ARG A 24 -2.39 -7.31 -7.42
CA ARG A 24 -1.61 -6.87 -8.58
C ARG A 24 -2.52 -6.04 -9.48
N ALA A 25 -2.01 -4.93 -9.99
CA ALA A 25 -2.62 -4.18 -11.08
C ALA A 25 -1.52 -3.70 -12.05
N GLU A 26 -1.90 -2.96 -13.07
CA GLU A 26 -1.00 -2.32 -14.03
C GLU A 26 -1.25 -0.80 -14.05
N LEU A 27 -0.16 -0.03 -14.08
CA LEU A 27 -0.19 1.42 -14.30
C LEU A 27 0.75 1.74 -15.46
N ASP A 28 0.24 2.34 -16.53
CA ASP A 28 0.97 2.59 -17.77
C ASP A 28 1.67 1.32 -18.32
N GLY A 29 0.97 0.18 -18.24
CA GLY A 29 1.48 -1.13 -18.64
C GLY A 29 2.56 -1.74 -17.73
N LYS A 30 2.87 -1.10 -16.59
CA LYS A 30 3.84 -1.61 -15.60
C LYS A 30 3.12 -2.24 -14.43
N ALA A 31 3.55 -3.43 -14.00
CA ALA A 31 2.96 -4.12 -12.86
C ALA A 31 3.20 -3.34 -11.55
N VAL A 32 2.14 -3.18 -10.77
CA VAL A 32 2.14 -2.55 -9.44
C VAL A 32 1.52 -3.50 -8.43
N ILE A 33 2.15 -3.63 -7.26
CA ILE A 33 1.59 -4.37 -6.12
C ILE A 33 1.01 -3.39 -5.12
N VAL A 34 -0.24 -3.62 -4.75
CA VAL A 34 -0.96 -2.90 -3.69
C VAL A 34 -1.12 -3.84 -2.52
N CYS A 35 -0.42 -3.57 -1.41
CA CYS A 35 -0.44 -4.41 -0.22
C CYS A 35 -0.76 -3.57 1.04
N SER A 36 -1.67 -4.06 1.89
CA SER A 36 -1.87 -3.46 3.21
C SER A 36 -0.75 -3.86 4.16
N THR A 37 -0.40 -2.97 5.10
CA THR A 37 0.69 -3.20 6.07
C THR A 37 0.19 -3.47 7.48
N GLY A 38 -1.11 -3.31 7.74
CA GLY A 38 -1.62 -3.19 9.11
C GLY A 38 -1.17 -1.91 9.81
N ILE A 39 -1.33 -1.89 11.14
CA ILE A 39 -0.96 -0.77 12.02
C ILE A 39 0.39 -1.07 12.68
N GLY A 40 1.29 -0.10 12.66
CA GLY A 40 2.55 -0.13 13.40
C GLY A 40 3.76 -0.60 12.58
N GLY A 41 4.95 -0.32 13.13
CA GLY A 41 6.23 -0.70 12.55
C GLY A 41 6.42 -2.22 12.38
N PRO A 42 6.08 -3.08 13.35
CA PRO A 42 6.32 -4.52 13.25
C PRO A 42 5.63 -5.18 12.05
N SER A 43 4.32 -4.98 11.88
CA SER A 43 3.56 -5.51 10.74
C SER A 43 4.03 -4.93 9.42
N THR A 44 4.34 -3.62 9.39
CA THR A 44 4.91 -2.96 8.20
C THR A 44 6.25 -3.57 7.79
N SER A 45 7.14 -3.86 8.75
CA SER A 45 8.46 -4.43 8.46
C SER A 45 8.37 -5.81 7.81
N ILE A 46 7.41 -6.65 8.23
CA ILE A 46 7.15 -7.96 7.61
C ILE A 46 6.76 -7.78 6.14
N ALA A 47 5.77 -6.92 5.87
CA ALA A 47 5.29 -6.68 4.52
C ALA A 47 6.41 -6.14 3.60
N VAL A 48 7.20 -5.18 4.07
CA VAL A 48 8.28 -4.58 3.26
C VAL A 48 9.39 -5.59 2.99
N GLU A 49 9.81 -6.35 4.01
CA GLU A 49 10.88 -7.34 3.88
C GLU A 49 10.49 -8.46 2.90
N GLU A 50 9.31 -9.05 3.06
CA GLU A 50 8.83 -10.11 2.16
C GLU A 50 8.68 -9.61 0.71
N LEU A 51 8.12 -8.40 0.51
CA LEU A 51 7.98 -7.80 -0.81
C LEU A 51 9.35 -7.48 -1.44
N ALA A 52 10.33 -7.05 -0.64
CA ALA A 52 11.69 -6.82 -1.10
C ALA A 52 12.37 -8.12 -1.54
N GLN A 53 12.19 -9.22 -0.81
CA GLN A 53 12.68 -10.54 -1.22
C GLN A 53 12.06 -11.01 -2.55
N LEU A 54 10.81 -10.63 -2.82
CA LEU A 54 10.11 -10.89 -4.08
C LEU A 54 10.50 -9.94 -5.24
N GLY A 55 11.46 -9.04 -5.03
CA GLY A 55 12.00 -8.18 -6.08
C GLY A 55 11.45 -6.76 -6.13
N ILE A 56 10.54 -6.37 -5.23
CA ILE A 56 10.06 -4.97 -5.15
C ILE A 56 11.17 -4.10 -4.56
N ARG A 57 11.38 -2.91 -5.14
CA ARG A 57 12.44 -1.98 -4.72
C ARG A 57 11.93 -0.59 -4.36
N THR A 58 10.72 -0.27 -4.78
CA THR A 58 10.11 1.05 -4.56
C THR A 58 8.81 0.88 -3.80
N PHE A 59 8.69 1.61 -2.69
CA PHE A 59 7.54 1.55 -1.80
C PHE A 59 6.95 2.95 -1.62
N LEU A 60 5.66 3.11 -1.86
CA LEU A 60 4.90 4.33 -1.58
C LEU A 60 3.88 4.01 -0.48
N ARG A 61 4.00 4.68 0.66
CA ARG A 61 3.08 4.52 1.80
C ARG A 61 1.98 5.58 1.72
N ILE A 62 0.73 5.12 1.61
CA ILE A 62 -0.46 5.98 1.66
C ILE A 62 -1.19 5.70 2.96
N GLY A 63 -1.50 6.73 3.74
CA GLY A 63 -2.13 6.61 5.05
C GLY A 63 -2.82 7.89 5.49
N THR A 64 -3.34 7.88 6.71
CA THR A 64 -3.85 9.07 7.39
C THR A 64 -2.83 9.55 8.42
N THR A 65 -2.90 10.82 8.76
CA THR A 65 -2.09 11.42 9.83
C THR A 65 -2.90 12.46 10.59
N GLY A 66 -2.50 12.74 11.83
CA GLY A 66 -2.97 13.89 12.59
C GLY A 66 -1.96 15.02 12.48
N ALA A 67 -2.41 16.20 12.06
CA ALA A 67 -1.55 17.37 12.01
C ALA A 67 -1.19 17.86 13.42
N ILE A 68 0.06 18.26 13.61
CA ILE A 68 0.54 18.91 14.85
C ILE A 68 0.74 20.42 14.68
N GLN A 69 0.70 20.90 13.44
CA GLN A 69 0.83 22.32 13.11
C GLN A 69 -0.56 22.95 12.96
N PRO A 70 -0.86 24.06 13.66
CA PRO A 70 -2.21 24.64 13.65
C PRO A 70 -2.71 25.13 12.28
N HIS A 71 -1.81 25.40 11.35
CA HIS A 71 -2.15 25.91 10.02
C HIS A 71 -2.42 24.80 8.99
N ILE A 72 -2.22 23.54 9.34
CA ILE A 72 -2.52 22.39 8.48
C ILE A 72 -3.96 21.96 8.78
N ASN A 73 -4.82 22.04 7.78
CA ASN A 73 -6.24 21.78 7.92
C ASN A 73 -6.58 20.30 7.71
N VAL A 74 -7.77 19.90 8.14
CA VAL A 74 -8.31 18.57 7.83
C VAL A 74 -8.53 18.46 6.33
N GLY A 75 -7.87 17.46 5.72
CA GLY A 75 -7.96 17.20 4.28
C GLY A 75 -6.73 17.67 3.49
N ASP A 76 -5.81 18.41 4.09
CA ASP A 76 -4.53 18.78 3.46
C ASP A 76 -3.65 17.53 3.27
N VAL A 77 -2.83 17.55 2.21
CA VAL A 77 -1.88 16.48 1.81
C VAL A 77 -0.48 17.04 1.70
#